data_AF-A0A0F8YIR7-F1
#
_entry.id   AF-A0A0F8YIR7-F1
#
_cell.length_a   1.000
_cell.length_b   1.000
_cell.length_c   1.000
_cell.angle_alpha   90.00
_cell.angle_beta   90.00
_cell.angle_gamma   90.00
#
_symmetry.space_group_name_H-M   'P 1'
#
loop_
_entity.id
_entity.type
_entity.pdbx_description
1 polymer ?
#
loop_
_entity_poly.entity_id
_entity_poly.type
_entity_poly.pdbx_seq_one_letter_code
_entity_poly.pdbx_strand_id
1 'polypeptide(L)'
;LVDMWAGRVETPDLEAKIVQIAKRTAGLRSLALETTGFQLSLLQGMRRRYHLPFKEIPYRTRRNVQTKVLGIDRDKMGRALYLDALFASDRLFIPKDLPLLDGVSLEDELCSFSPTGSHRNDDRMDALAIASVMAESLVAGAATQVNLRGF
;
A
#
# COMPACT_ATOMS: atom_id res chain seq x y z
N LEU A 1 -10.32 6.24 7.42
CA LEU A 1 -9.29 6.09 8.46
C LEU A 1 -8.32 5.01 8.01
N VAL A 2 -7.02 5.27 8.10
CA VAL A 2 -6.00 4.25 7.89
C VAL A 2 -5.94 3.44 9.18
N ASP A 3 -6.48 2.23 9.17
CA ASP A 3 -6.25 1.25 10.23
C ASP A 3 -4.91 0.56 9.93
N MET A 4 -3.97 0.61 10.86
CA MET A 4 -2.66 -0.01 10.70
C MET A 4 -2.41 -1.10 11.73
N TRP A 5 -1.77 -2.17 11.27
CA TRP A 5 -1.42 -3.33 12.08
C TRP A 5 -0.02 -3.79 11.69
N ALA A 6 0.78 -4.17 12.69
CA ALA A 6 2.03 -4.89 12.51
C ALA A 6 2.13 -5.95 13.60
N GLY A 7 2.84 -7.03 13.28
CA GLY A 7 3.12 -8.10 14.23
C GLY A 7 4.10 -9.10 13.62
N ARG A 8 4.94 -9.66 14.48
CA ARG A 8 5.78 -10.81 14.13
C ARG A 8 4.94 -12.06 14.28
N VAL A 9 4.41 -12.55 13.16
CA VAL A 9 3.48 -13.68 13.15
C VAL A 9 3.86 -14.67 12.06
N GLU A 10 3.42 -15.91 12.23
CA GLU A 10 3.53 -16.93 11.20
C GLU A 10 2.50 -16.71 10.08
N THR A 11 2.75 -17.32 8.93
CA THR A 11 1.91 -17.14 7.73
C THR A 11 0.41 -17.42 7.99
N PRO A 12 0.01 -18.49 8.69
CA PRO A 12 -1.42 -18.75 8.95
C PRO A 12 -2.10 -17.66 9.78
N ASP A 13 -1.39 -17.10 10.76
CA ASP A 13 -1.90 -16.02 11.61
C ASP A 13 -2.00 -14.70 10.84
N LEU A 14 -1.03 -14.44 9.94
CA LEU A 14 -1.10 -13.32 9.00
C LEU A 14 -2.33 -13.42 8.10
N GLU A 15 -2.60 -14.61 7.55
CA GLU A 15 -3.80 -14.85 6.72
C GLU A 15 -5.08 -14.57 7.51
N ALA A 16 -5.20 -15.14 8.71
CA ALA A 16 -6.35 -14.93 9.58
C ALA A 16 -6.55 -13.43 9.88
N LYS A 17 -5.45 -12.70 10.12
CA LYS A 17 -5.50 -11.26 10.38
C LYS A 17 -5.96 -10.46 9.15
N ILE A 18 -5.44 -10.78 7.97
CA ILE A 18 -5.86 -10.15 6.71
C ILE A 18 -7.36 -10.38 6.48
N VAL A 19 -7.86 -11.60 6.68
CA VAL A 19 -9.30 -11.89 6.54
C VAL A 19 -10.12 -11.11 7.57
N GLN A 20 -9.67 -11.05 8.83
CA GLN A 20 -10.35 -10.31 9.88
C GLN A 20 -10.49 -8.82 9.52
N ILE A 21 -9.40 -8.19 9.08
CA ILE A 21 -9.39 -6.78 8.67
C ILE A 21 -10.27 -6.60 7.44
N ALA A 22 -10.13 -7.45 6.41
CA ALA A 22 -10.90 -7.35 5.18
C ALA A 22 -12.42 -7.42 5.43
N LYS A 23 -12.88 -8.30 6.34
CA LYS A 23 -14.30 -8.41 6.71
C LYS A 23 -14.81 -7.20 7.49
N ARG A 24 -13.95 -6.54 8.28
CA ARG A 24 -14.31 -5.34 9.05
C ARG A 24 -14.36 -4.09 8.16
N THR A 25 -13.56 -4.05 7.10
CA THR A 25 -13.47 -2.90 6.19
C THR A 25 -14.67 -2.86 5.24
N ALA A 26 -15.67 -2.04 5.58
CA ALA A 26 -16.80 -1.77 4.70
C ALA A 26 -16.32 -1.15 3.37
N GLY A 27 -16.77 -1.72 2.24
CA GLY A 27 -16.43 -1.21 0.91
C GLY A 27 -14.99 -1.47 0.46
N LEU A 28 -14.33 -2.50 1.01
CA LEU A 28 -12.98 -2.90 0.59
C LEU A 28 -12.91 -3.10 -0.93
N ARG A 29 -12.15 -2.24 -1.62
CA ARG A 29 -12.02 -2.26 -3.09
C ARG A 29 -10.87 -3.14 -3.58
N SER A 30 -9.80 -3.23 -2.79
CA SER A 30 -8.58 -3.92 -3.20
C SER A 30 -7.73 -4.28 -1.99
N LEU A 31 -6.98 -5.37 -2.11
CA LEU A 31 -5.81 -5.68 -1.30
C LEU A 31 -4.58 -5.66 -2.20
N ALA A 32 -3.55 -4.94 -1.80
CA ALA A 32 -2.28 -4.86 -2.50
C ALA A 32 -1.17 -5.41 -1.59
N LEU A 33 -0.19 -6.09 -2.17
CA LEU A 33 1.07 -6.43 -1.52
C LEU A 33 2.21 -6.02 -2.44
N GLU A 34 3.39 -5.88 -1.84
CA GLU A 34 4.62 -5.77 -2.59
C GLU A 34 4.85 -7.05 -3.43
N THR A 35 5.42 -6.88 -4.63
CA THR A 35 5.65 -7.99 -5.55
C THR A 35 6.96 -8.71 -5.20
N THR A 36 6.99 -9.39 -4.05
CA THR A 36 8.03 -10.39 -3.74
C THR A 36 7.48 -11.81 -3.87
N GLY A 37 8.33 -12.77 -4.26
CA GLY A 37 7.89 -14.11 -4.67
C GLY A 37 7.04 -14.87 -3.63
N PHE A 38 7.36 -14.71 -2.34
CA PHE A 38 6.60 -15.28 -1.23
C PHE A 38 5.21 -14.62 -1.05
N GLN A 39 5.13 -13.31 -1.24
CA GLN A 39 3.89 -12.55 -1.06
C GLN A 39 2.87 -12.84 -2.18
N LEU A 40 3.33 -13.16 -3.39
CA LEU A 40 2.46 -13.53 -4.51
C LEU A 40 1.75 -14.87 -4.31
N SER A 41 2.46 -15.90 -3.82
CA SER A 41 1.86 -17.22 -3.59
C SER A 41 0.82 -17.16 -2.47
N LEU A 42 1.12 -16.42 -1.40
CA LEU A 42 0.21 -16.13 -0.29
C LEU A 42 -1.12 -15.57 -0.83
N LEU A 43 -1.07 -14.52 -1.64
CA LEU A 43 -2.27 -13.85 -2.13
C LEU A 43 -3.07 -14.64 -3.15
N GLN A 44 -2.41 -15.43 -4.00
CA GLN A 44 -3.13 -16.36 -4.87
C GLN A 44 -3.91 -17.39 -4.04
N GLY A 45 -3.31 -17.88 -2.95
CA GLY A 45 -3.98 -18.71 -1.96
C GLY A 45 -5.17 -18.00 -1.30
N MET A 46 -4.99 -16.72 -0.91
CA MET A 46 -6.04 -15.91 -0.30
C MET A 46 -7.21 -15.62 -1.24
N ARG A 47 -6.92 -15.30 -2.51
CA ARG A 47 -7.94 -15.09 -3.55
C ARG A 47 -8.76 -16.34 -3.79
N ARG A 48 -8.13 -17.52 -3.77
CA ARG A 48 -8.81 -18.81 -3.96
C ARG A 48 -9.65 -19.22 -2.75
N ARG A 49 -9.11 -19.07 -1.53
CA ARG A 49 -9.76 -19.54 -0.28
C ARG A 49 -10.79 -18.57 0.30
N TYR A 50 -10.56 -17.27 0.16
CA TYR A 50 -11.35 -16.24 0.85
C TYR A 50 -11.97 -15.19 -0.10
N HIS A 51 -11.84 -15.38 -1.42
CA HIS A 51 -12.40 -14.51 -2.46
C HIS A 51 -12.06 -13.01 -2.31
N LEU A 52 -10.89 -12.72 -1.73
CA LEU A 52 -10.47 -11.35 -1.50
C LEU A 52 -10.04 -10.65 -2.82
N PRO A 53 -10.31 -9.34 -2.98
CA PRO A 53 -10.03 -8.60 -4.21
C PRO A 53 -8.54 -8.23 -4.31
N PHE A 54 -7.70 -9.22 -4.56
CA PHE A 54 -6.26 -9.00 -4.72
C PHE A 54 -5.94 -8.28 -6.04
N LYS A 55 -5.11 -7.23 -5.97
CA LYS A 55 -4.50 -6.56 -7.11
C LYS A 55 -2.99 -6.41 -6.91
N GLU A 56 -2.24 -6.73 -7.96
CA GLU A 56 -0.82 -6.45 -8.03
C GLU A 56 -0.60 -5.00 -8.45
N ILE A 57 0.38 -4.34 -7.84
CA ILE A 57 0.84 -3.03 -8.28
C ILE A 57 2.23 -3.19 -8.89
N PRO A 58 2.42 -2.87 -10.17
CA PRO A 58 3.71 -3.05 -10.80
C PRO A 58 4.72 -2.05 -10.23
N TYR A 59 5.98 -2.47 -10.16
CA TYR A 59 7.06 -1.53 -9.92
C TYR A 59 7.15 -0.49 -11.05
N ARG A 60 7.57 0.71 -10.69
CA ARG A 60 7.83 1.80 -11.62
C ARG A 60 9.01 1.39 -12.51
N THR A 61 8.77 1.38 -13.82
CA THR A 61 9.78 1.12 -14.86
C THR A 61 9.71 2.23 -15.90
N ARG A 62 10.78 2.44 -16.67
CA ARG A 62 10.76 3.42 -17.79
C ARG A 62 9.56 3.22 -18.71
N ARG A 63 9.21 1.95 -18.99
CA ARG A 63 8.05 1.57 -19.80
C ARG A 63 6.72 1.97 -19.15
N ASN A 64 6.53 1.67 -17.85
CA ASN A 64 5.29 1.99 -17.12
C ASN A 64 5.08 3.50 -16.96
N VAL A 65 6.17 4.26 -16.80
CA VAL A 65 6.11 5.72 -16.75
C VAL A 65 5.64 6.30 -18.09
N GLN A 66 6.14 5.79 -19.21
CA GLN A 66 5.70 6.23 -20.54
C GLN A 66 4.23 5.91 -20.80
N THR A 67 3.73 4.78 -20.31
CA THR A 67 2.32 4.39 -20.42
C THR A 67 1.42 4.99 -19.34
N LYS A 68 1.96 5.91 -18.52
CA LYS A 68 1.26 6.58 -17.39
C LYS A 68 0.62 5.60 -16.41
N VAL A 69 1.18 4.41 -16.28
CA VAL A 69 0.74 3.41 -15.29
C VAL A 69 1.34 3.81 -13.94
N LEU A 70 0.46 4.03 -12.97
CA LEU A 70 0.86 4.29 -11.58
C LEU A 70 1.55 3.02 -11.03
N GLY A 71 2.76 3.18 -10.50
CA GLY A 71 3.56 2.05 -10.01
C GLY A 71 4.40 2.44 -8.80
N ILE A 72 4.71 1.44 -7.98
CA ILE A 72 5.51 1.62 -6.75
C ILE A 72 6.97 1.86 -7.12
N ASP A 73 7.62 2.84 -6.51
CA ASP A 73 9.06 3.01 -6.68
C ASP A 73 9.82 1.82 -6.08
N ARG A 74 10.87 1.36 -6.77
CA ARG A 74 11.69 0.25 -6.27
C ARG A 74 12.56 0.70 -5.10
N ASP A 75 12.90 1.98 -5.06
CA ASP A 75 13.68 2.56 -3.99
C ASP A 75 12.77 3.04 -2.84
N LYS A 76 13.19 2.75 -1.62
CA LYS A 76 12.57 3.27 -0.39
C LYS A 76 12.58 4.79 -0.37
N MET A 77 13.65 5.42 -0.86
CA MET A 77 13.71 6.88 -0.98
C MET A 77 12.62 7.42 -1.91
N GLY A 78 12.39 6.76 -3.05
CA GLY A 78 11.33 7.16 -3.98
C GLY A 78 9.93 7.06 -3.38
N ARG A 79 9.69 6.03 -2.56
CA ARG A 79 8.43 5.87 -1.81
C ARG A 79 8.24 6.94 -0.73
N ALA A 80 9.30 7.25 0.01
CA ALA A 80 9.28 8.31 1.02
C ALA A 80 9.01 9.70 0.40
N LEU A 81 9.70 10.04 -0.69
CA LEU A 81 9.48 11.31 -1.42
C LEU A 81 8.04 11.42 -1.95
N TYR A 82 7.46 10.32 -2.40
CA TYR A 82 6.07 10.30 -2.84
C TYR A 82 5.10 10.57 -1.68
N LEU A 83 5.32 9.96 -0.51
CA LEU A 83 4.51 10.24 0.68
C LEU A 83 4.66 11.69 1.13
N ASP A 84 5.88 12.23 1.16
CA ASP A 84 6.16 13.63 1.49
C ASP A 84 5.36 14.59 0.59
N ALA A 85 5.36 14.34 -0.73
CA ALA A 85 4.57 15.12 -1.68
C ALA A 85 3.05 15.03 -1.41
N LEU A 86 2.54 13.88 -0.95
CA LEU A 86 1.12 13.74 -0.59
C LEU A 86 0.78 14.47 0.71
N PHE A 87 1.67 14.46 1.70
CA PHE A 87 1.50 15.25 2.92
C PHE A 87 1.56 16.75 2.63
N ALA A 88 2.57 17.20 1.89
CA ALA A 88 2.76 18.60 1.54
C ALA A 88 1.63 19.18 0.67
N SER A 89 0.87 18.32 -0.02
CA SER A 89 -0.28 18.72 -0.85
C SER A 89 -1.64 18.51 -0.17
N ASP A 90 -1.68 18.17 1.13
CA ASP A 90 -2.90 17.87 1.88
C ASP A 90 -3.76 16.76 1.24
N ARG A 91 -3.12 15.82 0.52
CA ARG A 91 -3.80 14.70 -0.14
C ARG A 91 -3.77 13.41 0.68
N LEU A 92 -2.93 13.37 1.72
CA LEU A 92 -2.84 12.24 2.65
C LEU A 92 -3.01 12.74 4.08
N PHE A 93 -3.97 12.16 4.80
CA PHE A 93 -4.27 12.48 6.19
C PHE A 93 -4.02 11.27 7.07
N ILE A 94 -3.24 11.46 8.13
CA ILE A 94 -3.02 10.46 9.17
C ILE A 94 -3.95 10.75 10.37
N PRO A 95 -4.68 9.75 10.89
CA PRO A 95 -5.38 9.90 12.17
C PRO A 95 -4.39 10.15 13.32
N LYS A 96 -4.73 11.07 14.23
CA LYS A 96 -3.87 11.41 15.39
C LYS A 96 -3.61 10.23 16.34
N ASP A 97 -4.55 9.30 16.40
CA ASP A 97 -4.53 8.19 17.38
C ASP A 97 -4.14 6.85 16.72
N LEU A 98 -3.13 6.87 15.84
CA LEU A 98 -2.61 5.63 15.29
C LEU A 98 -1.96 4.77 16.38
N PRO A 99 -2.16 3.44 16.36
CA PRO A 99 -1.57 2.57 17.36
C PRO A 99 -0.05 2.62 17.28
N LEU A 100 0.60 2.65 18.44
CA LEU A 100 2.02 2.31 18.54
C LEU A 100 2.17 0.83 18.19
N LEU A 101 3.07 0.55 17.26
CA LEU A 101 3.39 -0.81 16.85
C LEU A 101 4.83 -1.07 17.26
N ASP A 102 5.05 -2.09 18.10
CA ASP A 102 6.37 -2.39 18.68
C ASP A 102 7.06 -1.19 19.37
N GLY A 103 6.25 -0.29 19.95
CA GLY A 103 6.74 0.92 20.64
C GLY A 103 7.12 2.09 19.72
N VAL A 104 6.92 1.97 18.40
CA VAL A 104 7.24 2.99 17.40
C VAL A 104 5.94 3.47 16.74
N SER A 105 5.70 4.78 16.76
CA SER A 105 4.56 5.38 16.03
C SER A 105 4.88 5.45 14.53
N LEU A 106 3.84 5.51 13.69
CA LEU A 106 4.03 5.79 12.26
C LEU A 106 4.78 7.11 12.06
N GLU A 107 4.42 8.13 12.83
CA GLU A 107 5.02 9.47 12.76
C GLU A 107 6.52 9.41 13.05
N ASP A 108 6.94 8.68 14.07
CA ASP A 108 8.35 8.48 14.40
C ASP A 108 9.09 7.76 13.26
N GLU A 109 8.49 6.75 12.65
CA GLU A 109 9.06 6.04 11.50
C GLU A 109 9.19 6.94 10.25
N LEU A 110 8.19 7.79 9.98
CA LEU A 110 8.22 8.75 8.89
C LEU A 110 9.26 9.85 9.11
N CYS A 111 9.39 10.35 10.35
CA CYS A 111 10.32 11.44 10.69
C CYS A 111 11.77 10.98 10.90
N SER A 112 12.00 9.70 11.20
CA SER A 112 13.34 9.11 11.36
C SER A 112 13.87 8.44 10.09
N PHE A 113 13.10 8.49 8.99
CA PHE A 113 13.56 8.03 7.69
C PHE A 113 14.78 8.85 7.24
N SER A 114 15.82 8.16 6.79
CA SER A 114 17.08 8.76 6.32
C SER A 114 17.64 8.00 5.11
N PRO A 115 17.97 8.67 4.00
CA PRO A 115 18.45 7.97 2.81
C PRO A 115 19.77 7.20 2.99
N THR A 116 20.47 7.36 4.12
CA THR A 116 21.79 6.78 4.40
C THR A 116 21.76 5.47 5.21
N GLY A 117 20.57 4.90 5.46
CA GLY A 117 20.43 3.51 5.92
C GLY A 117 20.51 3.27 7.44
N SER A 118 20.30 4.30 8.26
CA SER A 118 20.29 4.18 9.73
C SER A 118 18.89 3.89 10.33
N HIS A 119 18.00 3.16 9.65
CA HIS A 119 16.63 2.94 10.16
C HIS A 119 16.56 1.79 11.14
N ARG A 120 15.70 1.96 12.15
CA ARG A 120 15.25 0.85 13.00
C ARG A 120 14.20 -0.02 12.32
N ASN A 121 13.24 0.58 11.59
CA ASN A 121 12.16 -0.08 10.85
C ASN A 121 11.66 0.86 9.71
N ASP A 122 11.15 0.32 8.61
CA ASP A 122 10.54 1.10 7.49
C ASP A 122 9.31 0.43 6.84
N ASP A 123 8.82 -0.67 7.43
CA ASP A 123 7.71 -1.46 6.91
C ASP A 123 6.39 -0.67 6.85
N ARG A 124 6.16 0.27 7.78
CA ARG A 124 4.92 1.05 7.85
C ARG A 124 4.92 2.15 6.83
N MET A 125 6.06 2.81 6.64
CA MET A 125 6.26 3.76 5.55
C MET A 125 6.00 3.07 4.21
N ASP A 126 6.58 1.88 4.00
CA ASP A 126 6.38 1.09 2.78
C ASP A 126 4.90 0.68 2.60
N ALA A 127 4.25 0.19 3.65
CA ALA A 127 2.83 -0.18 3.62
C ALA A 127 1.93 1.01 3.28
N LEU A 128 2.22 2.19 3.86
CA LEU A 128 1.47 3.42 3.61
C LEU A 128 1.66 3.92 2.17
N ALA A 129 2.89 3.86 1.65
CA ALA A 129 3.18 4.21 0.25
C ALA A 129 2.41 3.31 -0.72
N ILE A 130 2.45 1.99 -0.49
CA ILE A 130 1.72 1.01 -1.32
C ILE A 130 0.21 1.26 -1.27
N ALA A 131 -0.34 1.49 -0.08
CA ALA A 131 -1.76 1.79 0.09
C ALA A 131 -2.17 3.07 -0.63
N SER A 132 -1.34 4.12 -0.57
CA SER A 132 -1.60 5.41 -1.21
C SER A 132 -1.57 5.30 -2.74
N VAL A 133 -0.56 4.62 -3.30
CA VAL A 133 -0.49 4.31 -4.74
C VAL A 133 -1.70 3.48 -5.17
N MET A 134 -2.09 2.48 -4.38
CA MET A 134 -3.28 1.67 -4.67
C MET A 134 -4.54 2.55 -4.73
N ALA A 135 -4.73 3.41 -3.73
CA ALA A 135 -5.87 4.31 -3.65
C ALA A 135 -5.94 5.24 -4.86
N GLU A 136 -4.82 5.86 -5.25
CA GLU A 136 -4.76 6.71 -6.45
C GLU A 136 -5.04 5.93 -7.74
N SER A 137 -4.49 4.72 -7.89
CA SER A 137 -4.70 3.89 -9.08
C SER A 137 -6.17 3.48 -9.26
N LEU A 138 -6.89 3.24 -8.16
CA LEU A 138 -8.31 2.91 -8.19
C LEU A 138 -9.17 4.11 -8.61
N VAL A 139 -8.76 5.33 -8.25
CA VAL A 139 -9.44 6.56 -8.67
C VAL A 139 -9.18 6.85 -10.14
N ALA A 140 -7.93 6.73 -10.60
CA ALA A 140 -7.56 6.92 -12.00
C ALA A 140 -8.27 5.93 -12.94
N GLY A 141 -8.42 4.67 -12.52
CA GLY A 141 -9.14 3.64 -13.27
C GLY A 141 -10.66 3.85 -13.32
N ALA A 142 -11.25 4.61 -12.39
CA ALA A 142 -12.67 4.96 -12.41
C ALA A 142 -12.97 6.10 -13.40
N ALA A 143 -12.00 6.99 -13.62
CA ALA A 143 -12.15 8.15 -14.53
C ALA A 143 -12.03 7.80 -16.02
N THR A 144 -11.74 6.54 -16.39
CA THR A 144 -11.44 6.12 -17.77
C THR A 144 -12.60 5.50 -18.55
N GLN A 145 -13.84 5.51 -18.04
CA GLN A 145 -15.02 5.25 -18.88
C GLN A 145 -15.43 6.50 -19.67
N VAL A 146 -14.60 6.93 -20.62
CA VAL A 146 -15.07 7.82 -21.69
C VAL A 146 -15.68 6.92 -22.76
N ASN A 147 -17.00 6.90 -22.81
CA ASN A 147 -17.76 6.17 -23.81
C ASN A 147 -17.57 6.89 -25.17
N LEU A 148 -16.57 6.48 -25.96
CA LEU A 148 -16.37 6.94 -27.33
C LEU A 148 -17.39 6.28 -28.29
N ARG A 149 -18.68 6.34 -27.95
CA ARG A 149 -19.76 6.05 -28.90
C ARG A 149 -20.28 7.37 -29.43
N GLY A 150 -19.71 7.81 -30.55
CA GLY A 150 -20.18 8.99 -31.27
C GLY A 150 -19.11 9.62 -32.15
N PHE A 151 -18.57 8.85 -33.10
CA PHE A 151 -18.09 9.36 -34.38
C PHE A 151 -18.44 8.33 -35.46
#